data_AF-R7TN51-F1
#
_entry.id   AF-R7TN51-F1
#
_cell.length_a   1.000
_cell.length_b   1.000
_cell.length_c   1.000
_cell.angle_alpha   90.00
_cell.angle_beta   90.00
_cell.angle_gamma   90.00
#
_symmetry.space_group_name_H-M   'P 1'
#
loop_
_entity.id
_entity.type
_entity.pdbx_description
1 polymer ?
#
loop_
_entity_poly.entity_id
_entity_poly.type
_entity_poly.pdbx_seq_one_letter_code
_entity_poly.pdbx_strand_id
1 'polypeptide(L)'
;YITPYGIQLQWVLDFGMPFFIHLKDPNKVKPKKRWSQVMYMAYVLNYRMKKTAKKIAPQTLIDQLPAIDPSIFDTYILATDADMEFSPDSVQSLLDVCRVDRRLGGVCGRTHPVGQKAGPLIWYQMFEYAKDFWMIKSAQNVIGSVMCCPGCFSLYRVSAIREVMAQY
;
A
#
# COMPACT_ATOMS: atom_id res chain seq x y z
N TYR A 1 13.41 -5.74 -17.26
CA TYR A 1 13.96 -4.38 -17.41
C TYR A 1 14.84 -4.04 -16.22
N ILE A 2 16.00 -3.40 -16.46
CA ILE A 2 16.85 -2.88 -15.38
C ILE A 2 16.18 -1.64 -14.80
N THR A 3 16.19 -1.53 -13.47
CA THR A 3 15.60 -0.41 -12.72
C THR A 3 16.61 0.14 -11.70
N PRO A 4 16.41 1.36 -11.18
CA PRO A 4 17.30 1.95 -10.18
C PRO A 4 17.45 1.09 -8.91
N TYR A 5 16.43 0.31 -8.56
CA TYR A 5 16.41 -0.55 -7.37
C TYR A 5 16.76 -2.03 -7.63
N GLY A 6 16.98 -2.43 -8.89
CA GLY A 6 17.22 -3.83 -9.25
C GLY A 6 16.62 -4.17 -10.60
N ILE A 7 15.72 -5.16 -10.64
CA ILE A 7 15.11 -5.68 -11.87
C ILE A 7 13.58 -5.62 -11.76
N GLN A 8 12.92 -5.26 -12.85
CA GLN A 8 11.48 -5.38 -13.00
C GLN A 8 11.15 -6.40 -14.09
N LEU A 9 10.29 -7.36 -13.76
CA LEU A 9 9.65 -8.26 -14.69
C LEU A 9 8.21 -7.79 -14.92
N GLN A 10 7.67 -8.00 -16.13
CA GLN A 10 6.36 -7.50 -16.53
C GLN A 10 5.64 -8.52 -17.39
N TRP A 11 4.35 -8.69 -17.11
CA TRP A 11 3.40 -9.46 -17.91
C TRP A 11 2.09 -8.69 -18.05
N VAL A 12 1.21 -9.20 -18.92
CA VAL A 12 -0.19 -8.78 -19.00
C VAL A 12 -1.00 -10.01 -18.63
N LEU A 13 -1.75 -9.92 -17.53
CA LEU A 13 -2.69 -10.95 -17.08
C LEU A 13 -3.99 -10.82 -17.88
N ASP A 14 -4.94 -11.69 -17.56
CA ASP A 14 -6.28 -11.68 -18.14
C ASP A 14 -6.92 -10.29 -18.09
N PHE A 15 -7.76 -10.01 -19.08
CA PHE A 15 -8.44 -8.71 -19.25
C PHE A 15 -7.50 -7.51 -19.43
N GLY A 16 -6.25 -7.74 -19.84
CA GLY A 16 -5.29 -6.66 -20.12
C GLY A 16 -4.65 -6.06 -18.87
N MET A 17 -4.80 -6.69 -17.71
CA MET A 17 -4.27 -6.18 -16.45
C MET A 17 -2.73 -6.25 -16.44
N PRO A 18 -2.01 -5.12 -16.36
CA PRO A 18 -0.56 -5.14 -16.37
C PRO A 18 -0.03 -5.59 -15.00
N PHE A 19 0.79 -6.65 -14.99
CA PHE A 19 1.35 -7.25 -13.80
C PHE A 19 2.86 -7.07 -13.74
N PHE A 20 3.38 -6.71 -12.56
CA PHE A 20 4.78 -6.36 -12.37
C PHE A 20 5.35 -7.09 -11.15
N ILE A 21 6.53 -7.66 -11.33
CA ILE A 21 7.33 -8.19 -10.22
C ILE A 21 8.59 -7.35 -10.12
N HIS A 22 8.84 -6.79 -8.93
CA HIS A 22 10.02 -5.98 -8.64
C HIS A 22 10.97 -6.76 -7.76
N LEU A 23 12.15 -7.07 -8.30
CA LEU A 23 13.23 -7.76 -7.61
C LEU A 23 14.28 -6.73 -7.17
N LYS A 24 14.47 -6.61 -5.86
CA LYS A 24 15.44 -5.68 -5.28
C LYS A 24 16.86 -6.24 -5.37
N ASP A 25 17.81 -5.37 -5.69
CA ASP A 25 19.24 -5.66 -5.58
C ASP A 25 19.75 -5.19 -4.20
N PRO A 26 20.25 -6.09 -3.34
CA PRO A 26 20.73 -5.72 -2.00
C PRO A 26 21.94 -4.78 -2.01
N ASN A 27 22.65 -4.65 -3.14
CA ASN A 27 23.76 -3.70 -3.29
C ASN A 27 23.26 -2.27 -3.57
N LYS A 28 22.03 -2.12 -4.07
CA LYS A 28 21.43 -0.82 -4.43
C LYS A 28 20.42 -0.33 -3.40
N VAL A 29 19.69 -1.25 -2.78
CA VAL A 29 18.64 -0.93 -1.80
C VAL A 29 18.90 -1.71 -0.53
N LYS A 30 18.68 -1.06 0.61
CA LYS A 30 18.90 -1.67 1.92
C LYS A 30 18.11 -2.99 2.08
N PRO A 31 18.74 -4.03 2.65
CA PRO A 31 18.10 -5.32 2.89
C PRO A 31 17.05 -5.21 4.01
N LYS A 32 16.30 -6.30 4.24
CA LYS A 32 15.15 -6.44 5.19
C LYS A 32 13.79 -5.97 4.68
N LYS A 33 12.74 -6.40 5.38
CA LYS A 33 11.32 -6.21 5.02
C LYS A 33 10.90 -4.73 5.03
N ARG A 34 11.27 -3.97 6.07
CA ARG A 34 10.90 -2.54 6.19
C ARG A 34 11.46 -1.69 5.06
N TRP A 35 12.71 -1.94 4.66
CA TRP A 35 13.32 -1.24 3.53
C TRP A 35 12.67 -1.60 2.19
N SER A 36 12.09 -2.80 2.05
CA SER A 36 11.28 -3.14 0.89
C SER A 36 9.96 -2.38 0.84
N GLN A 37 9.30 -2.15 1.98
CA GLN A 37 8.10 -1.30 2.04
C GLN A 37 8.42 0.14 1.63
N VAL A 38 9.49 0.72 2.19
CA VAL A 38 9.97 2.07 1.81
C VAL A 38 10.32 2.12 0.32
N MET A 39 10.97 1.08 -0.21
CA MET A 39 11.29 0.99 -1.64
C MET A 39 10.04 1.07 -2.52
N TYR A 40 8.97 0.36 -2.16
CA TYR A 40 7.70 0.40 -2.91
C TYR A 40 7.04 1.77 -2.82
N MET A 41 6.92 2.32 -1.61
CA MET A 41 6.24 3.59 -1.35
C MET A 41 6.96 4.78 -1.98
N ALA A 42 8.31 4.78 -2.02
CA ALA A 42 9.08 5.90 -2.55
C ALA A 42 9.60 5.68 -3.98
N TYR A 43 10.26 4.56 -4.28
CA TYR A 43 11.00 4.41 -5.53
C TYR A 43 10.16 3.84 -6.65
N VAL A 44 9.45 2.73 -6.39
CA VAL A 44 8.65 2.04 -7.41
C VAL A 44 7.53 2.95 -7.89
N LEU A 45 6.82 3.57 -6.95
CA LEU A 45 5.75 4.51 -7.24
C LEU A 45 6.23 5.69 -8.10
N ASN A 46 7.28 6.40 -7.67
CA ASN A 46 7.82 7.53 -8.42
C ASN A 46 8.32 7.12 -9.82
N TYR A 47 8.99 5.97 -9.93
CA TYR A 47 9.44 5.44 -11.22
C TYR A 47 8.26 5.16 -12.16
N ARG A 48 7.18 4.56 -11.63
CA ARG A 48 5.98 4.21 -12.38
C ARG A 48 5.21 5.44 -12.84
N MET A 49 5.08 6.44 -11.99
CA MET A 49 4.44 7.71 -12.33
C MET A 49 5.22 8.45 -13.42
N LYS A 50 6.55 8.60 -13.27
CA LYS A 50 7.41 9.23 -14.29
C LYS A 50 7.31 8.50 -15.64
N LYS A 51 7.29 7.17 -15.63
CA LYS A 51 7.14 6.36 -16.86
C LYS A 51 5.76 6.53 -17.51
N THR A 52 4.72 6.73 -16.72
CA THR A 52 3.35 6.97 -17.21
C THR A 52 3.23 8.39 -17.78
N ALA A 53 3.75 9.41 -17.09
CA ALA A 53 3.81 10.78 -17.58
C ALA A 53 4.58 10.90 -18.92
N LYS A 54 5.72 10.20 -19.05
CA LYS A 54 6.49 10.14 -20.31
C LYS A 54 5.75 9.51 -21.50
N LYS A 55 4.73 8.68 -21.26
CA LYS A 55 3.89 8.14 -22.33
C LYS A 55 2.83 9.14 -22.81
N ILE A 56 2.44 10.07 -21.93
CA ILE A 56 1.35 11.02 -22.16
C ILE A 56 1.88 12.31 -22.79
N ALA A 57 3.11 12.75 -22.44
CA ALA A 57 3.71 13.96 -23.00
C ALA A 57 5.21 13.78 -23.32
N PRO A 58 5.72 14.43 -24.39
CA PRO A 58 7.15 14.48 -24.68
C PRO A 58 7.94 15.20 -23.59
N GLN A 59 9.23 14.85 -23.45
CA GLN A 59 10.11 15.19 -22.33
C GLN A 59 10.16 16.69 -21.97
N THR A 60 9.92 17.58 -22.94
CA THR A 60 9.94 19.04 -22.79
C THR A 60 8.77 19.63 -22.01
N LEU A 61 7.64 18.91 -21.89
CA LEU A 61 6.47 19.32 -21.10
C LEU A 61 6.47 18.72 -19.68
N ILE A 62 7.31 17.72 -19.41
CA ILE A 62 7.37 17.01 -18.12
C ILE A 62 7.93 17.92 -17.02
N ASP A 63 8.82 18.84 -17.38
CA ASP A 63 9.42 19.79 -16.44
C ASP A 63 8.49 20.99 -16.13
N GLN A 64 7.41 21.16 -16.90
CA GLN A 64 6.44 22.26 -16.76
C GLN A 64 5.02 21.81 -16.39
N LEU A 65 4.73 20.50 -16.40
CA LEU A 65 3.47 19.96 -15.91
C LEU A 65 3.31 20.32 -14.43
N PRO A 66 2.13 20.78 -13.98
CA PRO A 66 1.86 20.96 -12.55
C PRO A 66 2.28 19.69 -11.81
N ALA A 67 3.01 19.83 -10.71
CA ALA A 67 3.76 18.79 -10.01
C ALA A 67 2.94 17.59 -9.45
N ILE A 68 1.67 17.46 -9.83
CA ILE A 68 0.73 16.45 -9.36
C ILE A 68 -0.24 16.14 -10.51
N ASP A 69 -0.03 15.02 -11.20
CA ASP A 69 -1.05 14.38 -12.04
C ASP A 69 -2.29 14.09 -11.16
N PRO A 70 -3.51 14.54 -11.52
CA PRO A 70 -4.73 14.31 -10.74
C PRO A 70 -4.98 12.83 -10.43
N SER A 71 -4.49 11.91 -11.28
CA SER A 71 -4.61 10.46 -11.08
C SER A 71 -3.93 9.96 -9.80
N ILE A 72 -3.02 10.74 -9.22
CA ILE A 72 -2.32 10.42 -7.97
C ILE A 72 -3.28 10.40 -6.78
N PHE A 73 -4.32 11.23 -6.81
CA PHE A 73 -5.31 11.28 -5.73
C PHE A 73 -6.17 10.00 -5.65
N ASP A 74 -6.29 9.29 -6.77
CA ASP A 74 -7.02 8.03 -6.92
C ASP A 74 -6.10 6.81 -7.07
N THR A 75 -4.81 6.97 -6.76
CA THR A 75 -3.87 5.84 -6.68
C THR A 75 -3.69 5.40 -5.23
N TYR A 76 -3.84 4.10 -5.00
CA TYR A 76 -3.75 3.49 -3.67
C TYR A 76 -2.73 2.35 -3.67
N ILE A 77 -2.10 2.12 -2.51
CA ILE A 77 -1.19 0.99 -2.27
C ILE A 77 -1.85 0.09 -1.23
N LEU A 78 -2.18 -1.14 -1.61
CA LEU A 78 -2.62 -2.17 -0.68
C LEU A 78 -1.40 -2.95 -0.19
N ALA A 79 -1.15 -2.93 1.11
CA ALA A 79 -0.19 -3.79 1.78
C ALA A 79 -0.92 -5.01 2.35
N THR A 80 -0.46 -6.20 1.96
CA THR A 80 -0.98 -7.48 2.43
C THR A 80 0.16 -8.45 2.72
N ASP A 81 -0.06 -9.32 3.69
CA ASP A 81 0.82 -10.46 3.95
C ASP A 81 0.50 -11.63 3.00
N ALA A 82 1.46 -12.54 2.83
CA ALA A 82 1.36 -13.66 1.89
C ALA A 82 0.41 -14.79 2.36
N ASP A 83 0.10 -14.81 3.66
CA ASP A 83 -0.80 -15.75 4.34
C ASP A 83 -2.18 -15.14 4.62
N MET A 84 -2.46 -13.95 4.08
CA MET A 84 -3.74 -13.28 4.22
C MET A 84 -4.71 -13.73 3.11
N GLU A 85 -5.91 -14.16 3.50
CA GLU A 85 -7.03 -14.42 2.59
C GLU A 85 -8.11 -13.33 2.71
N PHE A 86 -8.41 -12.64 1.60
CA PHE A 86 -9.44 -11.61 1.54
C PHE A 86 -10.33 -11.74 0.31
N SER A 87 -11.59 -11.29 0.45
CA SER A 87 -12.53 -11.21 -0.67
C SER A 87 -12.37 -9.91 -1.47
N PRO A 88 -12.80 -9.87 -2.74
CA PRO A 88 -12.86 -8.63 -3.52
C PRO A 88 -13.67 -7.52 -2.82
N ASP A 89 -14.79 -7.89 -2.19
CA ASP A 89 -15.66 -6.96 -1.43
C ASP A 89 -14.93 -6.27 -0.27
N SER A 90 -13.95 -6.97 0.33
CA SER A 90 -13.12 -6.40 1.40
C SER A 90 -12.25 -5.26 0.87
N VAL A 91 -11.67 -5.42 -0.33
CA VAL A 91 -10.88 -4.37 -0.99
C VAL A 91 -11.78 -3.21 -1.41
N GLN A 92 -12.96 -3.51 -1.96
CA GLN A 92 -13.94 -2.50 -2.36
C GLN A 92 -14.37 -1.65 -1.16
N SER A 93 -14.63 -2.27 -0.01
CA SER A 93 -14.98 -1.58 1.23
C SER A 93 -13.89 -0.60 1.70
N LEU A 94 -12.61 -0.98 1.61
CA LEU A 94 -11.50 -0.08 1.95
C LEU A 94 -11.43 1.11 0.99
N LEU A 95 -11.61 0.87 -0.31
CA LEU A 95 -11.61 1.90 -1.33
C LEU A 95 -12.77 2.88 -1.13
N ASP A 96 -13.96 2.40 -0.77
CA ASP A 96 -15.14 3.24 -0.58
C ASP A 96 -14.95 4.20 0.61
N VAL A 97 -14.35 3.73 1.71
CA VAL A 97 -13.97 4.61 2.84
C VAL A 97 -13.01 5.70 2.40
N CYS A 98 -11.97 5.35 1.63
CA CYS A 98 -11.05 6.33 1.05
C CYS A 98 -11.74 7.28 0.05
N ARG A 99 -12.74 6.83 -0.69
CA ARG A 99 -13.46 7.70 -1.64
C ARG A 99 -14.34 8.72 -0.93
N VAL A 100 -15.01 8.30 0.14
CA VAL A 100 -15.89 9.17 0.94
C VAL A 100 -15.08 10.27 1.62
N ASP A 101 -13.96 9.94 2.25
CA ASP A 101 -13.10 10.93 2.91
C ASP A 101 -11.73 11.08 2.22
N ARG A 102 -11.59 12.18 1.49
CA ARG A 102 -10.36 12.54 0.77
C ARG A 102 -9.19 12.92 1.70
N ARG A 103 -9.45 13.23 2.97
CA ARG A 103 -8.41 13.56 3.96
C ARG A 103 -7.74 12.32 4.53
N LEU A 104 -8.34 11.14 4.37
CA LEU A 104 -7.75 9.88 4.84
C LEU A 104 -6.51 9.53 4.03
N GLY A 105 -5.37 9.44 4.74
CA GLY A 105 -4.09 8.99 4.19
C GLY A 105 -3.90 7.47 4.19
N GLY A 106 -4.62 6.75 5.05
CA GLY A 106 -4.60 5.29 5.07
C GLY A 106 -5.76 4.71 5.87
N VAL A 107 -6.15 3.49 5.50
CA VAL A 107 -7.24 2.72 6.11
C VAL A 107 -6.73 1.33 6.41
N CYS A 108 -7.02 0.85 7.61
CA CYS A 108 -6.71 -0.50 8.05
C CYS A 108 -8.00 -1.33 8.02
N GLY A 109 -7.98 -2.49 7.37
CA GLY A 109 -9.08 -3.44 7.48
C GLY A 109 -9.05 -4.20 8.81
N ARG A 110 -10.19 -4.78 9.18
CA ARG A 110 -10.27 -5.68 10.33
C ARG A 110 -9.77 -7.06 9.92
N THR A 111 -8.77 -7.58 10.62
CA THR A 111 -8.26 -8.93 10.40
C THR A 111 -8.48 -9.79 11.63
N HIS A 112 -8.70 -11.07 11.42
CA HIS A 112 -8.86 -12.06 12.49
C HIS A 112 -8.13 -13.34 12.10
N PRO A 113 -7.51 -14.04 13.05
CA PRO A 113 -6.80 -15.27 12.75
C PRO A 113 -7.79 -16.40 12.43
N VAL A 114 -7.56 -17.10 11.33
CA VAL A 114 -8.32 -18.29 10.92
C VAL A 114 -7.51 -19.53 11.33
N GLY A 115 -7.65 -19.94 12.60
CA GLY A 115 -6.95 -21.10 13.14
C GLY A 115 -7.90 -22.27 13.41
N GLN A 116 -7.57 -23.47 12.93
CA GLN A 116 -8.43 -24.66 13.07
C GLN A 116 -8.30 -25.41 14.41
N LYS A 117 -7.32 -25.09 15.27
CA LYS A 117 -7.08 -25.84 16.51
C LYS A 117 -7.50 -25.04 17.74
N ALA A 118 -8.51 -25.51 18.46
CA ALA A 118 -8.94 -24.90 19.72
C ALA A 118 -7.91 -25.22 20.83
N GLY A 119 -6.93 -24.33 21.00
CA GLY A 119 -5.95 -24.41 22.08
C GLY A 119 -5.82 -23.07 22.81
N PRO A 120 -5.39 -23.05 24.09
CA PRO A 120 -5.31 -21.82 24.89
C PRO A 120 -4.50 -20.70 24.22
N LEU A 121 -3.45 -21.05 23.47
CA LEU A 121 -2.62 -20.08 22.73
C LEU A 121 -3.39 -19.39 21.59
N ILE A 122 -4.22 -20.14 20.86
CA ILE A 122 -5.03 -19.58 19.76
C ILE A 122 -6.15 -18.70 20.32
N TRP A 123 -6.75 -19.08 21.44
CA TRP A 123 -7.73 -18.22 22.14
C TRP A 123 -7.10 -16.90 22.60
N TYR A 124 -5.90 -16.96 23.17
CA TYR A 124 -5.15 -15.76 23.54
C TYR A 124 -4.87 -14.88 22.31
N GLN A 125 -4.44 -15.47 21.19
CA GLN A 125 -4.22 -14.73 19.96
C GLN A 125 -5.51 -14.11 19.40
N MET A 126 -6.63 -14.84 19.42
CA MET A 126 -7.94 -14.28 19.04
C MET A 126 -8.34 -13.10 19.93
N PHE A 127 -8.09 -13.20 21.24
CA PHE A 127 -8.35 -12.12 22.18
C PHE A 127 -7.47 -10.89 21.89
N GLU A 128 -6.18 -11.07 21.65
CA GLU A 128 -5.27 -9.95 21.32
C GLU A 128 -5.73 -9.23 20.05
N TYR A 129 -6.06 -9.97 18.99
CA TYR A 129 -6.57 -9.39 17.75
C TYR A 129 -7.92 -8.68 17.97
N ALA A 130 -8.83 -9.27 18.74
CA ALA A 130 -10.11 -8.63 19.05
C ALA A 130 -9.91 -7.32 19.84
N LYS A 131 -9.07 -7.32 20.88
CA LYS A 131 -8.76 -6.13 21.67
C LYS A 131 -8.11 -5.05 20.79
N ASP A 132 -7.13 -5.41 19.96
CA ASP A 132 -6.43 -4.45 19.11
C ASP A 132 -7.33 -3.87 18.00
N PHE A 133 -8.04 -4.72 17.24
CA PHE A 133 -8.87 -4.27 16.12
C PHE A 133 -10.22 -3.71 16.56
N TRP A 134 -10.89 -4.32 17.53
CA TRP A 134 -12.27 -3.93 17.87
C TRP A 134 -12.32 -2.79 18.87
N MET A 135 -11.34 -2.68 19.77
CA MET A 135 -11.32 -1.61 20.76
C MET A 135 -10.33 -0.51 20.36
N ILE A 136 -9.03 -0.85 20.24
CA ILE A 136 -7.98 0.16 20.08
C ILE A 136 -8.08 0.85 18.72
N LYS A 137 -8.20 0.10 17.61
CA LYS A 137 -8.32 0.69 16.27
C LYS A 137 -9.64 1.43 16.08
N SER A 138 -10.73 0.93 16.64
CA SER A 138 -12.02 1.65 16.64
C SER A 138 -11.91 2.99 17.37
N ALA A 139 -11.28 3.02 18.55
CA ALA A 139 -11.05 4.27 19.28
C ALA A 139 -10.14 5.23 18.50
N GLN A 140 -9.08 4.74 17.87
CA GLN A 140 -8.20 5.52 16.99
C GLN A 140 -8.96 6.12 15.81
N ASN A 141 -9.88 5.37 15.22
CA ASN A 141 -10.75 5.85 14.15
C ASN A 141 -11.68 6.97 14.62
N VAL A 142 -12.26 6.85 15.83
CA VAL A 142 -13.09 7.91 16.44
C VAL A 142 -12.27 9.17 16.72
N ILE A 143 -11.01 9.02 17.16
CA ILE A 143 -10.08 10.15 17.37
C ILE A 143 -9.63 10.77 16.04
N GLY A 144 -9.77 10.06 14.92
CA GLY A 144 -9.34 10.50 13.60
C GLY A 144 -7.84 10.34 13.34
N SER A 145 -7.14 9.53 14.14
CA SER A 145 -5.70 9.29 13.98
C SER A 145 -5.35 7.81 14.22
N VAL A 146 -4.93 7.13 13.15
CA VAL A 146 -4.44 5.75 13.22
C VAL A 146 -2.94 5.76 13.45
N MET A 147 -2.54 5.41 14.67
CA MET A 147 -1.13 5.44 15.09
C MET A 147 -0.25 4.41 14.39
N CYS A 148 -0.83 3.32 13.87
CA CYS A 148 -0.12 2.26 13.18
C CYS A 148 -1.07 1.52 12.23
N CYS A 149 -0.71 1.42 10.96
CA CYS A 149 -1.45 0.57 10.01
C CYS A 149 -0.70 -0.79 9.92
N PRO A 150 -1.34 -1.90 10.32
CA PRO A 150 -0.72 -3.23 10.28
C PRO A 150 -0.47 -3.66 8.83
N GLY A 151 0.65 -4.37 8.61
CA GLY A 151 1.06 -4.80 7.27
C GLY A 151 0.17 -5.85 6.61
N CYS A 152 -0.72 -6.48 7.38
CA CYS A 152 -1.51 -7.61 6.91
C CYS A 152 -2.67 -7.23 5.98
N PHE A 153 -3.34 -6.09 6.19
CA PHE A 153 -4.38 -5.60 5.30
C PHE A 153 -4.63 -4.11 5.49
N SER A 154 -3.75 -3.28 4.91
CA SER A 154 -3.84 -1.82 4.99
C SER A 154 -3.73 -1.18 3.62
N LEU A 155 -4.61 -0.21 3.36
CA LEU A 155 -4.64 0.59 2.16
C LEU A 155 -4.07 1.97 2.46
N TYR A 156 -3.14 2.46 1.64
CA TYR A 156 -2.55 3.78 1.77
C TYR A 156 -2.83 4.61 0.52
N ARG A 157 -3.20 5.88 0.72
CA ARG A 157 -3.34 6.84 -0.37
C ARG A 157 -1.96 7.36 -0.75
N VAL A 158 -1.66 7.34 -2.05
CA VAL A 158 -0.36 7.77 -2.56
C VAL A 158 -0.09 9.25 -2.27
N SER A 159 -1.08 10.13 -2.39
CA SER A 159 -0.89 11.57 -2.13
C SER A 159 -0.38 11.82 -0.70
N ALA A 160 -0.98 11.15 0.29
CA ALA A 160 -0.57 11.25 1.69
C ALA A 160 0.84 10.69 1.93
N ILE A 161 1.20 9.57 1.31
CA ILE A 161 2.56 9.03 1.40
C ILE A 161 3.58 10.03 0.84
N ARG A 162 3.29 10.67 -0.30
CA ARG A 162 4.22 11.63 -0.93
C ARG A 162 4.49 12.84 -0.04
N GLU A 163 3.46 13.38 0.62
CA GLU A 163 3.62 14.50 1.55
C GLU A 163 4.58 14.15 2.70
N VAL A 164 4.47 12.95 3.25
CA VAL A 164 5.35 12.48 4.32
C VAL A 164 6.75 12.17 3.79
N MET A 165 6.88 11.50 2.64
CA MET A 165 8.18 11.15 2.07
C MET A 165 8.98 12.38 1.62
N ALA A 166 8.34 13.52 1.32
CA ALA A 166 9.06 14.75 1.02
C ALA A 166 9.80 15.33 2.25
N GLN A 167 9.48 14.88 3.46
CA GLN A 167 10.08 15.35 4.71
C GLN A 167 11.32 14.52 5.13
N TYR A 168 11.61 13.40 4.44
CA TYR A 168 12.67 12.44 4.75
C TYR A 168 13.65 12.26 3.59
#